data_AF-A0AAU6NY33-F1
#
_entry.id   AF-A0AAU6NY33-F1
#
_cell.length_a   1.000
_cell.length_b   1.000
_cell.length_c   1.000
_cell.angle_alpha   90.00
_cell.angle_beta   90.00
_cell.angle_gamma   90.00
#
_symmetry.space_group_name_H-M   'P 1'
#
loop_
_entity.id
_entity.type
_entity.pdbx_description
1 polymer ?
#
loop_
_entity_poly.entity_id
_entity_poly.type
_entity_poly.pdbx_seq_one_letter_code
_entity_poly.pdbx_strand_id
1 'polypeptide(L)' 'MKIKKIFSVLVVVLFLLLLAACGSAHTNVGLNMHFGPNGPHVSPHVNVDFYGGGRH' A
#
# COMPACT_ATOMS: atom_id res chain seq x y z
N MET A 1 -28.92 18.17 19.56
CA MET A 1 -28.28 16.87 19.89
C MET A 1 -28.06 15.91 18.70
N LYS A 2 -28.84 15.97 17.60
CA LYS A 2 -28.69 15.05 16.45
C LYS A 2 -27.36 15.21 15.67
N ILE A 3 -26.88 16.45 15.49
CA ILE A 3 -25.62 16.74 14.79
C ILE A 3 -24.39 16.07 15.44
N LYS A 4 -24.33 16.02 16.77
CA LYS A 4 -23.23 15.35 17.48
C LYS A 4 -23.20 13.85 17.20
N LYS A 5 -24.38 13.22 17.08
CA LYS A 5 -24.49 11.79 16.71
C LYS A 5 -24.07 11.54 15.27
N ILE A 6 -24.50 12.40 14.33
CA ILE A 6 -24.10 12.31 12.92
C ILE A 6 -22.59 12.42 12.77
N PHE A 7 -21.98 13.40 13.46
CA PHE A 7 -20.53 13.58 13.45
C PHE A 7 -19.81 12.35 14.02
N SER A 8 -20.31 11.80 15.13
CA SER A 8 -19.75 10.58 15.72
C SER A 8 -19.80 9.39 14.76
N VAL A 9 -20.91 9.21 14.04
CA VAL A 9 -21.03 8.14 13.03
C VAL A 9 -20.06 8.38 11.88
N LEU A 10 -19.92 9.62 11.42
CA LEU A 10 -19.02 9.97 10.32
C LEU A 10 -17.55 9.67 10.66
N VAL A 11 -17.13 9.97 11.89
CA VAL A 11 -15.78 9.67 12.37
C VAL A 11 -15.53 8.16 12.41
N VAL A 12 -16.49 7.38 12.90
CA VAL A 12 -16.37 5.91 12.94
C VAL A 12 -16.25 5.33 11.52
N VAL A 13 -17.07 5.81 10.59
CA VAL A 13 -17.02 5.38 9.18
C VAL A 13 -15.68 5.74 8.54
N LEU A 14 -15.16 6.95 8.80
CA LEU A 14 -13.84 7.38 8.31
C LEU A 14 -12.73 6.45 8.81
N PHE A 15 -12.74 6.11 10.10
CA PHE A 15 -11.75 5.18 10.67
C PHE A 15 -11.81 3.80 10.01
N LEU A 16 -13.01 3.25 9.81
CA LEU A 16 -13.17 1.95 9.15
C LEU A 16 -12.62 1.96 7.71
N LEU A 17 -12.82 3.05 6.97
CA LEU A 17 -12.26 3.21 5.62
C LEU A 17 -10.73 3.29 5.61
N LEU A 18 -10.14 3.98 6.58
CA LEU A 18 -8.67 4.07 6.72
C LEU A 18 -8.05 2.71 7.07
N LEU A 19 -8.69 1.94 7.97
CA LEU A 19 -8.23 0.58 8.28
C LEU A 19 -8.31 -0.35 7.06
N ALA A 20 -9.39 -0.26 6.28
CA ALA A 20 -9.53 -1.04 5.04
C ALA A 20 -8.47 -0.68 3.99
N ALA A 21 -8.12 0.60 3.88
CA ALA A 21 -7.08 1.07 2.96
C ALA A 21 -5.67 0.60 3.36
N CYS A 22 -5.36 0.53 4.66
CA CYS A 22 -4.07 0.06 5.15
C CYS A 22 -3.85 -1.43 4.84
N GLY A 23 -4.91 -2.26 4.88
CA GLY A 23 -4.82 -3.68 4.48
C GLY A 23 -4.54 -3.90 2.99
N SER A 24 -4.66 -2.86 2.17
CA SER A 24 -4.33 -2.90 0.74
C SER A 24 -2.90 -2.45 0.42
N ALA A 25 -2.10 -2.12 1.44
CA ALA A 25 -0.68 -1.83 1.25
C ALA A 25 0.07 -3.14 1.04
N HIS A 26 0.62 -3.32 -0.16
CA HIS A 26 1.50 -4.46 -0.45
C HIS A 26 2.94 -4.00 -0.49
N THR A 27 3.80 -4.79 0.16
CA THR A 27 5.24 -4.64 0.07
C THR A 27 5.78 -5.65 -0.93
N ASN A 28 6.40 -5.17 -2.00
CA ASN A 28 7.12 -5.99 -2.96
C ASN A 28 8.61 -5.94 -2.63
N VAL A 29 9.15 -7.08 -2.21
CA VAL A 29 10.57 -7.25 -1.93
C VAL A 29 11.11 -8.27 -2.92
N GLY A 30 12.18 -7.91 -3.64
CA GLY A 30 12.75 -8.79 -4.64
C GLY A 30 14.19 -8.43 -5.02
N LEU A 31 14.71 -9.20 -5.95
CA LEU A 31 16.02 -9.00 -6.56
C LEU A 31 15.82 -8.84 -8.07
N ASN A 32 16.33 -7.77 -8.64
CA ASN A 32 16.40 -7.61 -10.08
C ASN A 32 17.76 -8.14 -10.58
N MET A 33 17.70 -9.04 -11.56
CA MET A 33 18.89 -9.49 -12.29
C MET A 33 19.01 -8.69 -13.58
N HIS A 34 20.17 -8.06 -13.74
CA HIS A 34 20.51 -7.31 -14.93
C HIS A 34 21.72 -7.96 -15.61
N PHE A 35 21.54 -8.37 -16.86
CA PHE A 35 22.61 -8.94 -17.67
C PHE A 35 23.14 -7.87 -18.62
N GLY A 36 24.45 -7.59 -18.52
CA GLY A 36 25.11 -6.60 -19.37
C GLY A 36 26.49 -7.05 -19.83
N PRO A 37 27.16 -6.25 -20.69
CA PRO A 37 28.47 -6.59 -21.26
C PRO A 37 29.58 -6.72 -20.21
N ASN A 38 29.39 -6.18 -19.00
CA ASN A 38 30.31 -6.30 -17.86
C ASN A 38 29.93 -7.46 -16.91
N GLY A 39 29.03 -8.37 -17.32
CA GLY A 39 28.54 -9.48 -16.53
C GLY A 39 27.18 -9.24 -15.86
N PRO A 40 26.61 -10.28 -15.22
CA PRO A 40 25.36 -10.16 -14.47
C PRO A 40 25.59 -9.36 -13.19
N HIS A 41 24.70 -8.40 -12.91
CA HIS A 41 24.62 -7.75 -11.61
C HIS A 41 23.23 -7.91 -11.00
N VAL A 42 23.19 -8.01 -9.68
CA VAL A 42 21.96 -8.16 -8.91
C VAL A 42 21.76 -6.89 -8.09
N SER A 43 20.59 -6.28 -8.24
CA SER A 43 20.19 -5.11 -7.45
C SER A 43 18.96 -5.46 -6.60
N PRO A 44 19.00 -5.27 -5.28
CA PRO A 44 17.82 -5.45 -4.45
C PRO A 44 16.83 -4.30 -4.66
N HIS A 45 15.54 -4.61 -4.59
CA HIS A 45 14.49 -3.58 -4.57
C HIS A 45 13.48 -3.86 -3.46
N VAL A 46 12.98 -2.76 -2.88
CA VAL A 46 11.90 -2.75 -1.90
C VAL A 46 10.93 -1.67 -2.34
N ASN A 47 9.76 -2.09 -2.80
CA ASN A 47 8.68 -1.20 -3.22
C ASN A 47 7.51 -1.35 -2.26
N VAL A 48 6.86 -0.22 -1.96
CA VAL A 48 5.64 -0.21 -1.15
C VAL A 48 4.54 0.42 -1.96
N ASP A 49 3.56 -0.40 -2.33
CA ASP A 49 2.43 0.00 -3.14
C ASP A 49 1.28 0.38 -2.20
N PHE A 50 1.18 1.67 -1.91
CA PHE A 50 0.01 2.28 -1.29
C PHE A 50 -0.97 2.61 -2.44
N TYR A 51 -2.25 2.28 -2.32
CA TYR A 51 -3.29 2.40 -3.37
C TYR A 51 -3.45 1.18 -4.29
N GLY A 52 -3.90 0.04 -3.72
CA GLY A 52 -4.52 -1.05 -4.48
C GLY A 52 -3.68 -1.56 -5.66
N GLY A 53 -2.34 -1.51 -5.50
CA GLY A 53 -1.35 -1.81 -6.52
C GLY A 53 -1.68 -3.13 -7.18
N GLY A 54 -2.18 -3.01 -8.41
CA GLY A 54 -2.92 -4.04 -9.12
C GLY A 54 -2.20 -5.38 -9.12
N ARG A 55 -3.00 -6.44 -9.07
CA ARG A 55 -2.60 -7.78 -9.45
C ARG A 55 -2.05 -7.72 -10.88
N HIS A 56 -0.73 -7.79 -11.00
CA HIS A 56 -0.10 -8.55 -12.06
C HIS A 56 0.42 -9.84 -11.44
#